data_AF-A0A2H9N0P2-F1
#
_entry.id   AF-A0A2H9N0P2-F1
#
_cell.length_a   1.000
_cell.length_b   1.000
_cell.length_c   1.000
_cell.angle_alpha   90.00
_cell.angle_beta   90.00
_cell.angle_gamma   90.00
#
_symmetry.space_group_name_H-M   'P 1'
#
loop_
_entity.id
_entity.type
_entity.pdbx_description
1 polymer ?
#
loop_
_entity_poly.entity_id
_entity_poly.type
_entity_poly.pdbx_seq_one_letter_code
_entity_poly.pdbx_strand_id
1 'polypeptide(L)'
;MRKYVLICVLAVLFSLGVVLGGNYNMMVGNTAEINGNTISLENVGSSGVVRLNINGVSYSVEGTEKHAGFEITVVNYTYDEILVNRKATLNISIYVAPGKVLMVGQSDTTHDKTVTLNNVGSTGSVRVFVIDNSETEICTITGTEICSGIKITVVDFYYDEYLKNRWAKLSFEEECFDSDGENYYEKGYCKTTRPNELYYDFCIDNSKLAEYHCIGEGVSSTCAYLTSGVYCKNGCRDGACLDYNKK
;
A
#
# COMPACT_ATOMS: atom_id res chain seq x y z
N MET A 1 -54.88 -27.79 1.27
CA MET A 1 -54.25 -26.70 0.50
C MET A 1 -53.18 -26.03 1.36
N ARG A 2 -51.92 -26.43 1.21
CA ARG A 2 -50.76 -25.78 1.86
C ARG A 2 -50.22 -24.73 0.91
N LYS A 3 -50.28 -23.44 1.28
CA LYS A 3 -49.62 -22.36 0.55
C LYS A 3 -48.20 -22.24 1.10
N TYR A 4 -47.20 -22.52 0.26
CA TYR A 4 -45.80 -22.21 0.56
C TYR A 4 -45.57 -20.75 0.18
N VAL A 5 -45.19 -19.93 1.16
CA VAL A 5 -44.70 -18.57 0.92
C VAL A 5 -43.21 -18.70 0.62
N LEU A 6 -42.83 -18.46 -0.63
CA LEU A 6 -41.43 -18.38 -1.05
C LEU A 6 -40.91 -17.01 -0.63
N ILE A 7 -40.13 -16.95 0.45
CA ILE A 7 -39.40 -15.73 0.83
C ILE A 7 -38.10 -15.72 0.01
N CYS A 8 -38.11 -14.99 -1.10
CA CYS A 8 -36.88 -14.62 -1.79
C CYS A 8 -36.13 -13.60 -0.92
N VAL A 9 -35.12 -14.06 -0.19
CA VAL A 9 -34.12 -13.18 0.42
C VAL A 9 -33.25 -12.67 -0.73
N LEU A 10 -33.53 -11.46 -1.19
CA LEU A 10 -32.69 -10.75 -2.16
C LEU A 10 -31.38 -10.39 -1.44
N ALA A 11 -30.35 -11.23 -1.58
CA ALA A 11 -29.01 -10.89 -1.16
C ALA A 11 -28.50 -9.77 -2.09
N VAL A 12 -28.62 -8.53 -1.64
CA VAL A 12 -28.00 -7.39 -2.30
C VAL A 12 -26.50 -7.50 -2.04
N LEU A 13 -25.76 -8.02 -3.02
CA LEU A 13 -24.31 -7.88 -3.07
C LEU A 13 -23.98 -6.39 -3.20
N PHE A 14 -23.62 -5.75 -2.08
CA PHE A 14 -22.94 -4.47 -2.12
C PHE A 14 -21.56 -4.69 -2.75
N SER A 15 -21.42 -4.32 -4.03
CA SER A 15 -20.11 -4.12 -4.62
C SER A 15 -19.43 -2.99 -3.86
N LEU A 16 -18.35 -3.29 -3.12
CA LEU A 16 -17.46 -2.31 -2.49
C LEU A 16 -16.82 -1.45 -3.60
N GLY A 17 -17.52 -0.39 -4.00
CA GLY A 17 -16.93 0.68 -4.79
C GLY A 17 -16.04 1.52 -3.88
N VAL A 18 -14.74 1.54 -4.16
CA VAL A 18 -13.79 2.45 -3.51
C VAL A 18 -14.16 3.88 -3.95
N VAL A 19 -14.72 4.67 -3.04
CA VAL A 19 -15.05 6.08 -3.33
C VAL A 19 -13.77 6.91 -3.16
N LEU A 20 -13.32 7.53 -4.25
CA LEU A 20 -12.16 8.41 -4.31
C LEU A 20 -12.52 9.81 -3.80
N GLY A 21 -12.78 9.94 -2.50
CA GLY A 21 -13.15 11.23 -1.87
C GLY A 21 -14.45 11.85 -2.38
N GLY A 22 -14.93 12.91 -1.73
CA GLY A 22 -16.19 13.57 -2.10
C GLY A 22 -16.88 14.31 -0.96
N ASN A 23 -18.15 14.67 -1.18
CA ASN A 23 -19.01 15.27 -0.17
C ASN A 23 -19.81 14.20 0.57
N TYR A 24 -19.76 14.21 1.89
CA TYR A 24 -20.40 13.25 2.78
C TYR A 24 -21.36 13.97 3.71
N ASN A 25 -22.62 13.57 3.69
CA ASN A 25 -23.61 14.02 4.68
C ASN A 25 -23.75 12.92 5.72
N MET A 26 -23.22 13.16 6.92
CA MET A 26 -23.14 12.17 7.98
C MET A 26 -23.95 12.65 9.19
N MET A 27 -24.76 11.75 9.76
CA MET A 27 -25.29 11.88 11.11
C MET A 27 -24.34 11.19 12.09
N VAL A 28 -24.37 11.57 13.37
CA VAL A 28 -23.56 10.90 14.38
C VAL A 28 -23.85 9.39 14.38
N GLY A 29 -22.78 8.59 14.36
CA GLY A 29 -22.82 7.14 14.23
C GLY A 29 -22.81 6.61 12.79
N ASN A 30 -22.94 7.47 11.77
CA ASN A 30 -22.75 7.05 10.39
C ASN A 30 -21.28 6.78 10.10
N THR A 31 -21.02 5.84 9.20
CA THR A 31 -19.68 5.48 8.72
C THR A 31 -19.60 5.64 7.19
N ALA A 32 -18.40 5.86 6.68
CA ALA A 32 -18.06 5.90 5.27
C ALA A 32 -16.73 5.16 5.06
N GLU A 33 -16.64 4.37 4.00
CA GLU A 33 -15.42 3.69 3.59
C GLU A 33 -14.73 4.49 2.50
N ILE A 34 -13.56 5.05 2.78
CA ILE A 34 -12.80 5.90 1.85
C ILE A 34 -11.38 5.37 1.74
N ASN A 35 -11.02 4.89 0.54
CA ASN A 35 -9.70 4.33 0.26
C ASN A 35 -9.25 3.23 1.26
N GLY A 36 -10.18 2.35 1.64
CA GLY A 36 -9.95 1.27 2.60
C GLY A 36 -9.87 1.71 4.07
N ASN A 37 -10.30 2.94 4.39
CA ASN A 37 -10.39 3.46 5.75
C ASN A 37 -11.84 3.64 6.14
N THR A 38 -12.20 3.23 7.35
CA THR A 38 -13.50 3.50 7.95
C THR A 38 -13.44 4.86 8.64
N ILE A 39 -14.25 5.79 8.15
CA ILE A 39 -14.42 7.13 8.73
C ILE A 39 -15.82 7.21 9.32
N SER A 40 -15.98 7.57 10.59
CA SER A 40 -17.28 7.76 11.21
C SER A 40 -17.41 9.10 11.93
N LEU A 41 -18.63 9.63 11.96
CA LEU A 41 -18.94 10.87 12.66
C LEU A 41 -19.27 10.56 14.12
N GLU A 42 -18.40 10.93 15.05
CA GLU A 42 -18.60 10.68 16.49
C GLU A 42 -19.44 11.79 17.15
N ASN A 43 -19.20 13.05 16.77
CA ASN A 43 -19.89 14.18 17.36
C ASN A 43 -19.81 15.45 16.49
N VAL A 44 -20.70 16.38 16.75
CA VAL A 44 -20.66 17.76 16.25
C VAL A 44 -20.82 18.69 17.44
N GLY A 45 -19.90 19.63 17.64
CA GLY A 45 -19.97 20.66 18.67
C GLY A 45 -20.84 21.84 18.24
N SER A 46 -21.34 22.61 19.21
CA SER A 46 -22.15 23.80 18.94
C SER A 46 -21.38 24.91 18.20
N SER A 47 -20.05 24.94 18.34
CA SER A 47 -19.15 25.85 17.62
C SER A 47 -18.80 25.39 16.19
N GLY A 48 -19.25 24.21 15.77
CA GLY A 48 -18.93 23.66 14.44
C GLY A 48 -17.71 22.75 14.39
N VAL A 49 -17.03 22.53 15.52
CA VAL A 49 -15.99 21.52 15.63
C VAL A 49 -16.60 20.14 15.48
N VAL A 50 -16.13 19.37 14.51
CA VAL A 50 -16.61 18.01 14.23
C VAL A 50 -15.62 17.01 14.78
N ARG A 51 -16.11 15.97 15.44
CA ARG A 51 -15.30 14.84 15.92
C ARG A 51 -15.49 13.65 15.01
N LEU A 52 -14.42 13.19 14.38
CA LEU A 52 -14.39 12.05 13.46
C LEU A 52 -13.58 10.92 14.05
N ASN A 53 -14.05 9.68 13.91
CA ASN A 53 -13.22 8.49 14.11
C ASN A 53 -12.70 8.03 12.75
N ILE A 54 -11.39 7.89 12.60
CA ILE A 54 -10.77 7.31 11.41
C ILE A 54 -9.99 6.07 11.87
N ASN A 55 -10.42 4.89 11.45
CA ASN A 55 -9.84 3.59 11.83
C ASN A 55 -9.59 3.40 13.34
N GLY A 56 -10.48 3.93 14.19
CA GLY A 56 -10.39 3.82 15.64
C GLY A 56 -9.83 5.04 16.36
N VAL A 57 -9.34 6.06 15.64
CA VAL A 57 -8.76 7.28 16.25
C VAL A 57 -9.66 8.48 16.07
N SER A 58 -9.92 9.18 17.17
CA SER A 58 -10.73 10.40 17.18
C SER A 58 -9.89 11.63 16.80
N TYR A 59 -10.34 12.38 15.81
CA TYR A 59 -9.81 13.69 15.40
C TYR A 59 -10.88 14.76 15.62
N SER A 60 -10.48 15.95 16.04
CA SER A 60 -11.33 17.14 16.01
C SER A 60 -10.94 17.94 14.78
N VAL A 61 -11.93 18.38 14.02
CA VAL A 61 -11.74 19.14 12.78
C VAL A 61 -12.56 20.42 12.86
N GLU A 62 -11.91 21.56 12.67
CA GLU A 62 -12.55 22.88 12.54
C GLU A 62 -12.16 23.51 11.20
N GLY A 63 -13.14 23.84 10.36
CA GLY A 63 -12.86 24.36 9.02
C GLY A 63 -12.20 23.29 8.13
N THR A 64 -10.97 23.54 7.66
CA THR A 64 -10.21 22.60 6.79
C THR A 64 -8.93 22.17 7.47
N GLU A 65 -8.77 20.87 7.72
CA GLU A 65 -7.59 20.31 8.37
C GLU A 65 -7.15 19.00 7.71
N LYS A 66 -5.90 18.59 7.98
CA LYS A 66 -5.32 17.36 7.46
C LYS A 66 -5.14 16.34 8.56
N HIS A 67 -5.79 15.20 8.43
CA HIS A 67 -5.76 14.11 9.39
C HIS A 67 -5.79 12.76 8.67
N ALA A 68 -4.99 11.80 9.14
CA ALA A 68 -5.02 10.42 8.63
C ALA A 68 -4.86 10.28 7.09
N GLY A 69 -4.09 11.19 6.45
CA GLY A 69 -3.90 11.21 5.00
C GLY A 69 -5.08 11.78 4.20
N PHE A 70 -6.06 12.37 4.89
CA PHE A 70 -7.20 13.08 4.31
C PHE A 70 -7.08 14.57 4.58
N GLU A 71 -7.47 15.38 3.60
CA GLU A 71 -7.86 16.76 3.83
C GLU A 71 -9.38 16.77 4.04
N ILE A 72 -9.80 17.23 5.21
CA ILE A 72 -11.18 17.17 5.68
C ILE A 72 -11.65 18.61 5.88
N THR A 73 -12.70 18.98 5.17
CA THR A 73 -13.37 20.27 5.32
C THR A 73 -14.76 20.08 5.92
N VAL A 74 -15.04 20.76 7.03
CA VAL A 74 -16.40 20.93 7.56
C VAL A 74 -17.12 21.98 6.71
N VAL A 75 -17.98 21.53 5.80
CA VAL A 75 -18.72 22.41 4.88
C VAL A 75 -19.94 23.01 5.57
N ASN A 76 -20.66 22.19 6.34
CA ASN A 76 -21.83 22.61 7.11
C ASN A 76 -22.02 21.68 8.32
N TYR A 77 -22.71 22.15 9.34
CA TYR A 77 -23.00 21.34 10.52
C TYR A 77 -24.35 21.71 11.14
N THR A 78 -24.90 20.79 11.91
CA THR A 78 -26.08 21.03 12.75
C THR A 78 -25.83 20.40 14.11
N TYR A 79 -25.81 21.26 15.12
CA TYR A 79 -25.83 20.85 16.51
C TYR A 79 -27.27 20.67 16.98
N ASP A 80 -27.47 19.68 17.84
CA ASP A 80 -28.74 19.39 18.52
C ASP A 80 -28.39 18.86 19.92
N GLU A 81 -29.23 19.12 20.92
CA GLU A 81 -29.02 18.61 22.28
C GLU A 81 -29.07 17.07 22.33
N ILE A 82 -29.79 16.45 21.39
CA ILE A 82 -29.85 14.99 21.21
C ILE A 82 -28.71 14.56 20.28
N LEU A 83 -27.77 13.78 20.80
CA LEU A 83 -26.54 13.37 20.09
C LEU A 83 -26.79 12.77 18.70
N VAL A 84 -27.78 11.90 18.55
CA VAL A 84 -28.07 11.21 17.28
C VAL A 84 -28.67 12.12 16.19
N ASN A 85 -29.17 13.30 16.56
CA ASN A 85 -29.70 14.28 15.61
C ASN A 85 -28.62 15.19 15.04
N ARG A 86 -27.40 15.13 15.60
CA ARG A 86 -26.26 15.92 15.15
C ARG A 86 -25.77 15.42 13.80
N LYS A 87 -25.41 16.34 12.91
CA LYS A 87 -24.98 16.03 11.55
C LYS A 87 -23.94 17.01 11.03
N ALA A 88 -23.12 16.55 10.11
CA ALA A 88 -22.14 17.35 9.40
C ALA A 88 -22.16 17.02 7.90
N THR A 89 -21.95 18.03 7.08
CA THR A 89 -21.58 17.89 5.68
C THR A 89 -20.07 18.09 5.61
N LEU A 90 -19.36 17.07 5.16
CA LEU A 90 -17.90 17.04 5.08
C LEU A 90 -17.47 16.94 3.61
N ASN A 91 -16.48 17.72 3.21
CA ASN A 91 -15.70 17.38 2.01
C ASN A 91 -14.45 16.63 2.47
N ILE A 92 -14.30 15.39 2.03
CA ILE A 92 -13.16 14.55 2.38
C ILE A 92 -12.43 14.24 1.07
N SER A 93 -11.23 14.76 0.94
CA SER A 93 -10.36 14.49 -0.20
C SER A 93 -9.09 13.78 0.25
N ILE A 94 -8.57 12.94 -0.63
CA ILE A 94 -7.29 12.28 -0.40
C ILE A 94 -6.22 13.25 -0.90
N TYR A 95 -5.45 13.85 0.00
CA TYR A 95 -4.44 14.83 -0.37
C TYR A 95 -3.08 14.18 -0.75
N VAL A 96 -2.89 12.90 -0.46
CA VAL A 96 -1.67 12.15 -0.82
C VAL A 96 -2.03 10.77 -1.39
N ALA A 97 -1.46 10.37 -2.53
CA ALA A 97 -1.61 9.06 -3.18
C ALA A 97 -0.22 8.52 -3.63
N PRO A 98 -0.06 7.24 -4.01
CA PRO A 98 -0.65 6.03 -3.46
C PRO A 98 0.09 5.61 -2.16
N GLY A 99 -0.49 4.68 -1.41
CA GLY A 99 0.08 4.16 -0.16
C GLY A 99 -1.02 3.77 0.83
N LYS A 100 -0.71 2.86 1.75
CA LYS A 100 -1.65 2.33 2.74
C LYS A 100 -1.41 2.96 4.09
N VAL A 101 -2.48 3.40 4.74
CA VAL A 101 -2.45 3.89 6.12
C VAL A 101 -2.52 2.68 7.04
N LEU A 102 -1.54 2.56 7.93
CA LEU A 102 -1.55 1.61 9.04
C LEU A 102 -1.55 2.38 10.35
N MET A 103 -2.41 1.97 11.28
CA MET A 103 -2.31 2.36 12.69
C MET A 103 -1.28 1.46 13.39
N VAL A 104 -0.68 1.94 14.48
CA VAL A 104 0.21 1.09 15.28
C VAL A 104 -0.53 -0.18 15.73
N GLY A 105 0.06 -1.34 15.46
CA GLY A 105 -0.49 -2.66 15.72
C GLY A 105 -1.30 -3.25 14.56
N GLN A 106 -1.64 -2.45 13.54
CA GLN A 106 -2.27 -2.97 12.33
C GLN A 106 -1.23 -3.51 11.36
N SER A 107 -1.68 -4.48 10.57
CA SER A 107 -0.89 -5.15 9.56
C SER A 107 -1.54 -5.06 8.19
N ASP A 108 -0.72 -5.16 7.17
CA ASP A 108 -1.15 -5.44 5.81
C ASP A 108 -0.34 -6.56 5.18
N THR A 109 -0.95 -7.28 4.25
CA THR A 109 -0.26 -8.23 3.39
C THR A 109 0.06 -7.55 2.07
N THR A 110 1.34 -7.39 1.78
CA THR A 110 1.86 -6.80 0.54
C THR A 110 3.06 -7.62 0.06
N HIS A 111 3.09 -7.95 -1.23
CA HIS A 111 4.15 -8.77 -1.84
C HIS A 111 4.41 -10.09 -1.07
N ASP A 112 3.33 -10.77 -0.70
CA ASP A 112 3.28 -12.01 0.10
C ASP A 112 3.93 -11.93 1.49
N LYS A 113 4.23 -10.70 1.97
CA LYS A 113 4.77 -10.44 3.30
C LYS A 113 3.75 -9.70 4.14
N THR A 114 3.75 -9.94 5.44
CA THR A 114 2.91 -9.20 6.36
C THR A 114 3.70 -8.06 6.98
N VAL A 115 3.34 -6.83 6.66
CA VAL A 115 3.94 -5.62 7.22
C VAL A 115 3.05 -5.10 8.34
N THR A 116 3.58 -5.04 9.56
CA THR A 116 2.89 -4.51 10.73
C THR A 116 3.53 -3.20 11.14
N LEU A 117 2.73 -2.16 11.32
CA LEU A 117 3.23 -0.90 11.87
C LEU A 117 3.47 -1.06 13.38
N ASN A 118 4.72 -0.99 13.82
CA ASN A 118 5.06 -1.11 15.23
C ASN A 118 5.04 0.24 15.95
N ASN A 119 5.60 1.29 15.34
CA ASN A 119 5.66 2.60 15.97
C ASN A 119 5.90 3.71 14.94
N VAL A 120 5.56 4.94 15.34
CA VAL A 120 5.91 6.17 14.64
C VAL A 120 6.61 7.09 15.64
N GLY A 121 7.77 7.63 15.27
CA GLY A 121 8.52 8.62 16.03
C GLY A 121 8.04 10.04 15.74
N SER A 122 8.29 10.96 16.66
CA SER A 122 7.89 12.37 16.53
C SER A 122 8.54 13.09 15.35
N THR A 123 9.64 12.56 14.84
CA THR A 123 10.36 13.08 13.67
C THR A 123 9.98 12.38 12.36
N GLY A 124 9.00 11.46 12.39
CA GLY A 124 8.58 10.71 11.20
C GLY A 124 9.34 9.42 10.92
N SER A 125 10.24 9.01 11.81
CA SER A 125 10.83 7.67 11.77
C SER A 125 9.75 6.61 12.06
N VAL A 126 9.55 5.67 11.14
CA VAL A 126 8.52 4.64 11.25
C VAL A 126 9.15 3.28 11.49
N ARG A 127 8.73 2.58 12.54
CA ARG A 127 9.17 1.22 12.83
C ARG A 127 8.13 0.22 12.34
N VAL A 128 8.54 -0.76 11.55
CA VAL A 128 7.69 -1.85 11.05
C VAL A 128 8.27 -3.22 11.39
N PHE A 129 7.39 -4.21 11.48
CA PHE A 129 7.75 -5.61 11.46
C PHE A 129 7.34 -6.19 10.11
N VAL A 130 8.27 -6.81 9.40
CA VAL A 130 7.99 -7.51 8.13
C VAL A 130 8.14 -9.00 8.37
N ILE A 131 7.07 -9.73 8.14
CA ILE A 131 7.01 -11.18 8.32
C ILE A 131 7.04 -11.84 6.95
N ASP A 132 8.04 -12.68 6.73
CA ASP A 132 8.24 -13.50 5.53
C ASP A 132 8.49 -14.95 5.97
N ASN A 133 7.63 -15.89 5.56
CA ASN A 133 7.78 -17.32 5.87
C ASN A 133 8.04 -17.66 7.35
N SER A 134 7.45 -16.89 8.27
CA SER A 134 7.61 -16.98 9.74
C SER A 134 8.91 -16.36 10.30
N GLU A 135 9.78 -15.82 9.46
CA GLU A 135 10.88 -14.96 9.89
C GLU A 135 10.36 -13.53 10.04
N THR A 136 10.83 -12.81 11.06
CA THR A 136 10.43 -11.42 11.32
C THR A 136 11.64 -10.52 11.27
N GLU A 137 11.62 -9.55 10.36
CA GLU A 137 12.59 -8.46 10.30
C GLU A 137 11.99 -7.19 10.93
N ILE A 138 12.81 -6.45 11.69
CA ILE A 138 12.41 -5.18 12.30
C ILE A 138 13.14 -4.05 11.58
N CYS A 139 12.38 -3.18 10.91
CA CYS A 139 12.94 -2.08 10.13
C CYS A 139 12.54 -0.73 10.71
N THR A 140 13.45 0.23 10.62
CA THR A 140 13.22 1.63 10.97
C THR A 140 13.41 2.46 9.72
N ILE A 141 12.34 3.11 9.27
CA ILE A 141 12.24 3.76 7.97
C ILE A 141 12.21 5.27 8.18
N THR A 142 13.11 5.98 7.51
CA THR A 142 13.15 7.46 7.49
C THR A 142 13.18 7.91 6.03
N GLY A 143 11.99 8.17 5.46
CA GLY A 143 11.85 8.35 4.02
C GLY A 143 11.63 7.00 3.34
N THR A 144 12.67 6.41 2.75
CA THR A 144 12.57 5.14 1.99
C THR A 144 13.67 4.18 2.44
N GLU A 145 13.29 2.92 2.70
CA GLU A 145 14.24 1.85 3.06
C GLU A 145 13.81 0.53 2.44
N ILE A 146 14.76 -0.39 2.26
CA ILE A 146 14.49 -1.77 1.84
C ILE A 146 14.42 -2.64 3.09
N CYS A 147 13.33 -3.38 3.26
CA CYS A 147 13.07 -4.26 4.39
C CYS A 147 12.52 -5.59 3.90
N SER A 148 13.22 -6.70 4.20
CA SER A 148 12.92 -8.03 3.66
C SER A 148 12.71 -8.01 2.14
N GLY A 149 13.54 -7.25 1.43
CA GLY A 149 13.47 -7.06 -0.01
C GLY A 149 12.32 -6.17 -0.52
N ILE A 150 11.40 -5.71 0.34
CA ILE A 150 10.38 -4.73 -0.05
C ILE A 150 10.94 -3.33 0.15
N LYS A 151 10.85 -2.49 -0.88
CA LYS A 151 11.11 -1.06 -0.74
C LYS A 151 9.89 -0.39 -0.11
N ILE A 152 10.06 0.11 1.11
CA ILE A 152 9.02 0.75 1.91
C ILE A 152 9.32 2.25 2.00
N THR A 153 8.35 3.08 1.62
CA THR A 153 8.45 4.54 1.73
C THR A 153 7.41 5.08 2.71
N VAL A 154 7.85 5.86 3.69
CA VAL A 154 6.98 6.68 4.54
C VAL A 154 6.48 7.87 3.72
N VAL A 155 5.23 7.78 3.31
CA VAL A 155 4.55 8.80 2.49
C VAL A 155 4.01 9.92 3.37
N ASP A 156 3.51 9.56 4.55
CA ASP A 156 2.98 10.49 5.55
C ASP A 156 2.98 9.78 6.91
N PHE A 157 2.88 10.55 8.00
CA PHE A 157 2.81 9.99 9.33
C PHE A 157 2.14 10.93 10.31
N TYR A 158 1.68 10.36 11.41
CA TYR A 158 1.22 11.12 12.56
C TYR A 158 1.78 10.54 13.84
N TYR A 159 2.31 11.45 14.63
CA TYR A 159 2.79 11.17 15.96
C TYR A 159 1.83 11.77 16.99
N ASP A 160 1.61 11.00 18.04
CA ASP A 160 0.86 11.40 19.22
C ASP A 160 1.53 10.78 20.46
N GLU A 161 1.35 11.39 21.64
CA GLU A 161 1.92 10.86 22.88
C GLU A 161 1.35 9.47 23.20
N TYR A 162 0.10 9.18 22.83
CA TYR A 162 -0.50 7.86 22.98
C TYR A 162 -0.21 6.96 21.78
N LEU A 163 0.49 5.85 22.03
CA LEU A 163 0.93 4.90 21.00
C LEU A 163 -0.19 4.44 20.04
N LYS A 164 -1.40 4.20 20.56
CA LYS A 164 -2.57 3.76 19.78
C LYS A 164 -3.08 4.76 18.74
N ASN A 165 -2.71 6.04 18.89
CA ASN A 165 -3.16 7.10 17.99
C ASN A 165 -2.19 7.32 16.82
N ARG A 166 -1.01 6.69 16.87
CA ARG A 166 0.05 6.86 15.88
C ARG A 166 -0.27 6.05 14.63
N TRP A 167 0.03 6.63 13.48
CA TRP A 167 -0.14 5.97 12.19
C TRP A 167 0.90 6.43 11.18
N ALA A 168 1.13 5.57 10.19
CA ALA A 168 1.98 5.88 9.05
C ALA A 168 1.28 5.48 7.77
N LYS A 169 1.43 6.31 6.75
CA LYS A 169 1.09 5.96 5.37
C LYS A 169 2.35 5.42 4.70
N LEU A 170 2.29 4.17 4.26
CA LEU A 170 3.41 3.47 3.65
C LEU A 170 3.11 3.17 2.19
N SER A 171 4.04 3.49 1.29
CA SER A 171 4.06 2.94 -0.07
C SER A 171 4.96 1.71 -0.08
N PHE A 172 4.57 0.70 -0.84
CA PHE A 172 5.31 -0.54 -1.01
C PHE A 172 5.60 -0.72 -2.49
N GLU A 173 6.86 -0.90 -2.83
CA GLU A 173 7.31 -1.21 -4.19
C GLU A 173 8.03 -2.56 -4.20
N GLU A 174 7.79 -3.37 -5.23
CA GLU A 174 8.60 -4.56 -5.50
C GLU A 174 9.91 -4.12 -6.12
N GLU A 175 11.02 -4.55 -5.53
CA GLU A 175 12.30 -4.48 -6.21
C GLU A 175 12.49 -5.74 -7.04
N CYS A 176 12.68 -5.52 -8.32
CA CYS A 176 13.36 -6.45 -9.17
C CYS A 176 14.87 -6.26 -8.97
N PHE A 177 15.57 -7.37 -8.80
CA PHE A 177 17.01 -7.45 -8.73
C PHE A 177 17.55 -8.22 -9.93
N ASP A 178 18.41 -7.56 -10.70
CA ASP A 178 19.22 -8.16 -11.74
C ASP A 178 20.65 -8.28 -11.20
N SER A 179 21.17 -9.51 -11.16
CA SER A 179 22.45 -9.81 -10.53
C SER A 179 23.67 -9.24 -11.24
N ASP A 180 23.55 -8.93 -12.54
CA ASP A 180 24.66 -8.48 -13.36
C ASP A 180 24.39 -7.17 -14.12
N GLY A 181 23.15 -6.67 -14.08
CA GLY A 181 22.78 -5.37 -14.60
C GLY A 181 22.83 -5.32 -16.12
N GLU A 182 22.24 -6.32 -16.77
CA GLU A 182 22.25 -6.57 -18.23
C GLU A 182 23.66 -6.86 -18.80
N ASN A 183 24.47 -7.62 -18.05
CA ASN A 183 25.81 -8.01 -18.51
C ASN A 183 25.79 -9.37 -19.21
N TYR A 184 25.59 -9.32 -20.52
CA TYR A 184 25.49 -10.50 -21.38
C TYR A 184 26.71 -11.43 -21.41
N TYR A 185 27.84 -11.09 -20.79
CA TYR A 185 29.08 -11.90 -20.80
C TYR A 185 29.37 -12.61 -19.48
N GLU A 186 28.57 -12.36 -18.46
CA GLU A 186 28.58 -13.08 -17.20
C GLU A 186 27.22 -13.75 -17.05
N LYS A 187 27.16 -14.89 -16.37
CA LYS A 187 25.87 -15.55 -16.15
C LYS A 187 25.17 -14.85 -15.01
N GLY A 188 24.02 -14.26 -15.29
CA GLY A 188 23.19 -13.62 -14.30
C GLY A 188 21.92 -14.39 -13.96
N TYR A 189 21.13 -13.72 -13.15
CA TYR A 189 19.76 -14.05 -12.85
C TYR A 189 18.98 -12.77 -12.52
N CYS A 190 17.71 -12.79 -12.86
CA CYS A 190 16.74 -11.84 -12.39
C CYS A 190 15.88 -12.46 -11.30
N LYS A 191 15.63 -11.71 -10.24
CA LYS A 191 14.76 -12.11 -9.14
C LYS A 191 13.82 -10.97 -8.77
N THR A 192 12.56 -11.28 -8.51
CA THR A 192 11.64 -10.34 -7.86
C THR A 192 11.42 -10.73 -6.40
N THR A 193 10.73 -9.87 -5.65
CA THR A 193 10.30 -10.16 -4.29
C THR A 193 9.20 -11.22 -4.19
N ARG A 194 8.65 -11.69 -5.33
CA ARG A 194 7.56 -12.67 -5.37
C ARG A 194 8.07 -14.10 -5.19
N PRO A 195 7.33 -14.98 -4.50
CA PRO A 195 7.68 -16.38 -4.37
C PRO A 195 7.81 -17.05 -5.74
N ASN A 196 8.92 -17.77 -5.96
CA ASN A 196 9.23 -18.52 -7.18
C ASN A 196 9.50 -17.68 -8.44
N GLU A 197 9.63 -16.36 -8.35
CA GLU A 197 10.11 -15.51 -9.45
C GLU A 197 11.64 -15.35 -9.37
N LEU A 198 12.33 -16.41 -9.77
CA LEU A 198 13.78 -16.44 -9.98
C LEU A 198 14.05 -17.02 -11.37
N TYR A 199 14.69 -16.22 -12.22
CA TYR A 199 14.96 -16.56 -13.61
C TYR A 199 16.45 -16.43 -13.88
N TYR A 200 17.06 -17.49 -14.38
CA TYR A 200 18.46 -17.48 -14.77
C TYR A 200 18.58 -17.19 -16.25
N ASP A 201 19.66 -16.51 -16.63
CA ASP A 201 20.00 -16.36 -18.03
C ASP A 201 20.33 -17.72 -18.63
N PHE A 202 19.91 -17.90 -19.88
CA PHE A 202 20.09 -19.18 -20.57
C PHE A 202 20.29 -18.97 -22.07
N CYS A 203 21.08 -19.86 -22.66
CA CYS A 203 21.26 -19.86 -24.10
C CYS A 203 20.04 -20.49 -24.77
N ILE A 204 19.33 -19.71 -25.58
CA ILE A 204 18.25 -20.21 -26.43
C ILE A 204 18.84 -21.17 -27.47
N ASP A 205 19.96 -20.77 -28.06
CA ASP A 205 20.77 -21.57 -28.97
C ASP A 205 22.24 -21.13 -28.88
N ASN A 206 23.11 -21.74 -29.68
CA ASN A 206 24.55 -21.45 -29.67
C ASN A 206 24.89 -20.00 -30.02
N SER A 207 23.97 -19.20 -30.56
CA SER A 207 24.18 -17.82 -30.99
C SER A 207 23.27 -16.81 -30.30
N LYS A 208 22.38 -17.26 -29.41
CA LYS A 208 21.38 -16.41 -28.75
C LYS A 208 21.28 -16.66 -27.25
N LEU A 209 21.32 -15.58 -26.49
CA LEU A 209 21.11 -15.53 -25.05
C LEU A 209 19.70 -15.00 -24.73
N ALA A 210 18.98 -15.66 -23.84
CA ALA A 210 17.83 -15.10 -23.16
C ALA A 210 18.32 -14.46 -21.87
N GLU A 211 18.41 -13.12 -21.88
CA GLU A 211 18.79 -12.30 -20.74
C GLU A 211 17.56 -11.90 -19.93
N TYR A 212 17.43 -12.44 -18.72
CA TYR A 212 16.47 -11.94 -17.76
C TYR A 212 17.04 -10.75 -17.01
N HIS A 213 16.34 -9.62 -17.13
CA HIS A 213 16.69 -8.38 -16.47
C HIS A 213 15.44 -7.75 -15.88
N CYS A 214 15.66 -6.69 -15.09
CA CYS A 214 14.59 -5.93 -14.50
C CYS A 214 14.00 -4.93 -15.48
N ILE A 215 12.70 -5.04 -15.73
CA ILE A 215 11.95 -4.06 -16.52
C ILE A 215 10.96 -3.30 -15.63
N GLY A 216 10.60 -2.09 -16.06
CA GLY A 216 9.64 -1.23 -15.35
C GLY A 216 10.28 -0.42 -14.22
N GLU A 217 9.50 0.47 -13.61
CA GLU A 217 9.91 1.30 -12.47
C GLU A 217 8.88 1.19 -11.34
N GLY A 218 9.35 1.20 -10.09
CA GLY A 218 8.52 1.18 -8.89
C GLY A 218 7.62 -0.06 -8.78
N VAL A 219 6.32 0.14 -8.54
CA VAL A 219 5.30 -0.93 -8.32
C VAL A 219 5.07 -1.85 -9.53
N SER A 220 5.67 -1.57 -10.69
CA SER A 220 5.57 -2.38 -11.91
C SER A 220 6.88 -3.05 -12.28
N SER A 221 7.90 -3.00 -11.42
CA SER A 221 9.17 -3.67 -11.72
C SER A 221 9.01 -5.19 -11.70
N THR A 222 9.54 -5.89 -12.70
CA THR A 222 9.44 -7.36 -12.80
C THR A 222 10.57 -7.94 -13.66
N CYS A 223 10.76 -9.26 -13.60
CA CYS A 223 11.70 -9.95 -14.45
C CYS A 223 11.12 -10.18 -15.85
N ALA A 224 11.87 -9.80 -16.87
CA ALA A 224 11.56 -10.13 -18.24
C ALA A 224 12.83 -10.40 -19.04
N TYR A 225 12.68 -11.11 -20.15
CA TYR A 225 13.73 -11.26 -21.14
C TYR A 225 13.24 -10.84 -22.51
N LEU A 226 14.18 -10.42 -23.36
CA LEU A 226 13.88 -10.11 -24.76
C LEU A 226 13.50 -11.40 -25.48
N THR A 227 12.24 -11.50 -25.95
CA THR A 227 11.73 -12.67 -26.68
C THR A 227 12.52 -12.99 -27.95
N SER A 228 13.24 -12.03 -28.52
CA SER A 228 14.12 -12.23 -29.68
C SER A 228 15.49 -12.84 -29.35
N GLY A 229 15.88 -12.78 -28.06
CA GLY A 229 17.22 -13.06 -27.55
C GLY A 229 18.25 -11.97 -27.88
N VAL A 230 19.34 -11.92 -27.11
CA VAL A 230 20.57 -11.17 -27.38
C VAL A 230 21.48 -11.99 -28.29
N TYR A 231 22.03 -11.39 -29.34
CA TYR A 231 22.91 -12.10 -30.28
C TYR A 231 24.35 -12.20 -29.75
N CYS A 232 24.83 -13.43 -29.52
CA CYS A 232 26.19 -13.72 -29.10
C CYS A 232 27.08 -14.06 -30.30
N LYS A 233 27.86 -13.09 -30.79
CA LYS A 233 28.73 -13.25 -31.97
C LYS A 233 29.68 -14.45 -31.89
N ASN A 234 30.25 -14.71 -30.72
CA ASN A 234 31.24 -15.79 -30.52
C ASN A 234 30.63 -17.05 -29.89
N GLY A 235 29.31 -17.06 -29.76
CA GLY A 235 28.54 -18.13 -29.19
C GLY A 235 28.03 -17.84 -27.78
N CYS A 236 27.00 -18.58 -27.38
CA CYS A 236 26.43 -18.57 -26.03
C CYS A 236 26.76 -19.89 -25.34
N ARG A 237 27.18 -19.82 -24.07
CA ARG A 237 27.39 -20.99 -23.23
C ARG A 237 27.04 -20.68 -21.78
N ASP A 238 26.30 -21.61 -21.15
CA ASP A 238 25.92 -21.53 -19.73
C ASP A 238 25.20 -20.24 -19.33
N GLY A 239 24.37 -19.69 -20.23
CA GLY A 239 23.64 -18.45 -19.93
C GLY A 239 24.48 -17.19 -20.02
N ALA A 240 25.58 -17.21 -20.78
CA ALA A 240 26.36 -16.02 -21.10
C ALA A 240 26.90 -16.08 -22.53
N CYS A 241 27.05 -14.92 -23.17
CA CYS A 241 27.81 -14.76 -24.39
C CYS A 241 29.32 -14.95 -24.13
N LEU A 242 30.00 -15.60 -25.07
CA LEU A 242 31.45 -15.78 -25.00
C LEU A 242 32.19 -14.51 -25.45
N ASP A 243 33.07 -13.99 -24.59
CA ASP A 243 34.05 -12.95 -24.96
C ASP A 243 35.40 -13.60 -25.27
N TYR A 244 36.00 -13.26 -26.41
CA TYR A 244 37.33 -13.74 -26.81
C TYR A 244 38.46 -13.13 -25.96
N ASN A 245 38.20 -12.00 -25.30
CA ASN A 245 39.23 -11.22 -24.60
C ASN A 245 39.30 -11.50 -23.08
N LYS A 246 38.30 -12.16 -22.49
CA LYS A 246 38.34 -12.68 -21.13
C LYS A 246 38.80 -14.15 -21.19
N LYS A 247 40.09 -14.39 -20.90
CA LYS A 247 40.65 -15.73 -20.68
C LYS A 247 40.51 -16.15 -19.23
#